data_AF-W4GA33-F1
#
_entry.id   AF-W4GA33-F1
#
_cell.length_a   1.000
_cell.length_b   1.000
_cell.length_c   1.000
_cell.angle_alpha   90.00
_cell.angle_beta   90.00
_cell.angle_gamma   90.00
#
_symmetry.space_group_name_H-M   'P 1'
#
loop_
_entity.id
_entity.type
_entity.pdbx_description
1 polymer ?
#
loop_
_entity_poly.entity_id
_entity_poly.type
_entity_poly.pdbx_seq_one_letter_code
_entity_poly.pdbx_strand_id
1 'polypeptide(L)'
;MAVARLVAELHEACVRPIQMQLVNDEDDGSVLYSLEMEDALDRLEADVVAVTISPTDAAAVESIDAMWTNCADILVQIALQHATAASLNRSSSSRSNPIAVFRVVNVLVTLIEGLDSLDPLSSSSSTTPATVERWAATMLHACSFYLCSTPPSSISTDECQASAKRILAALHHRLLRCTHHPSSSVDLFPRLLPHMLSLFASKSSKDEWVATGAVPPRAFAWFVQQVSFPHFSSDVVGRVLALALPLLDQVTPATQVVGLSLLHHLLKHGTATDIRWYSDLLVHEMEQTLTTAATSASFLDATLACLEDLLAVLSPSKQDVTLYDRYFPSLLRQWDMSLDVAVKTVFTAHARVWVARLGAPHSLHLLRYLQPLVKVILGCVESAERTLSVEALKTLQAVIVAAWIRMPGHAEHITLAILKCLAYVKVLLLPLPNANNDHMQTKAAEHITAQCHATLYLLDQATAQETMAVRVTLQHVAVGCPSLAPICDSARQYLDDKAAAAASNSP
;
A
#
# COMPACT_ATOMS: atom_id res chain seq x y z
N MET A 1 -6.15 -36.10 33.91
CA MET A 1 -4.76 -35.61 34.05
C MET A 1 -4.82 -34.14 34.45
N ALA A 2 -3.95 -33.65 35.36
CA ALA A 2 -3.92 -32.23 35.71
C ALA A 2 -3.30 -31.41 34.57
N VAL A 3 -3.84 -30.22 34.27
CA VAL A 3 -3.38 -29.36 33.17
C VAL A 3 -1.89 -29.05 33.24
N ALA A 4 -1.36 -28.76 34.44
CA ALA A 4 0.07 -28.51 34.64
C ALA A 4 0.96 -29.70 34.24
N ARG A 5 0.50 -30.94 34.45
CA ARG A 5 1.24 -32.15 34.05
C ARG A 5 1.27 -32.31 32.54
N LEU A 6 0.15 -32.04 31.87
CA LEU A 6 0.05 -32.06 30.41
C LEU A 6 0.99 -31.02 29.78
N VAL A 7 1.01 -29.80 30.32
CA VAL A 7 1.89 -28.73 29.82
C VAL A 7 3.37 -29.06 30.07
N ALA A 8 3.71 -29.66 31.20
CA ALA A 8 5.08 -30.13 31.47
C ALA A 8 5.50 -31.25 30.51
N GLU A 9 4.60 -32.20 30.22
CA GLU A 9 4.86 -33.28 29.26
C GLU A 9 5.03 -32.73 27.83
N LEU A 10 4.18 -31.78 27.43
CA LEU A 10 4.31 -31.05 26.16
C LEU A 10 5.65 -30.29 26.07
N HIS A 11 6.11 -29.70 27.19
CA HIS A 11 7.40 -29.02 27.24
C HIS A 11 8.56 -29.98 26.97
N GLU A 12 8.65 -31.06 27.75
CA GLU A 12 9.78 -31.97 27.73
C GLU A 12 9.79 -32.84 26.47
N ALA A 13 8.62 -33.27 26.00
CA ALA A 13 8.52 -34.15 24.84
C ALA A 13 8.64 -33.40 23.50
N CYS A 14 8.22 -32.13 23.42
CA CYS A 14 8.13 -31.40 22.15
C CYS A 14 8.97 -30.12 22.14
N VAL A 15 8.71 -29.19 23.06
CA VAL A 15 9.28 -27.82 22.98
C VAL A 15 10.78 -27.81 23.27
N ARG A 16 11.22 -28.48 24.34
CA ARG A 16 12.62 -28.54 24.74
C ARG A 16 13.53 -29.20 23.69
N PRO A 17 13.15 -30.34 23.06
CA PRO A 17 13.89 -30.89 21.92
C PRO A 17 14.07 -29.88 20.78
N ILE A 18 13.00 -29.18 20.39
CA ILE A 18 13.05 -28.17 19.31
C ILE A 18 13.99 -27.02 19.68
N GLN A 19 13.93 -26.52 20.93
CA GLN A 19 14.83 -25.48 21.41
C GLN A 19 16.29 -25.92 21.39
N MET A 20 16.59 -27.13 21.87
CA MET A 20 17.96 -27.66 21.88
C MET A 20 18.50 -27.82 20.46
N GLN A 21 17.67 -28.25 19.51
CA GLN A 21 18.06 -28.34 18.11
C GLN A 21 18.35 -26.97 17.50
N LEU A 22 17.48 -25.97 17.72
CA LEU A 22 17.69 -24.61 17.21
C LEU A 22 18.96 -23.93 17.74
N VAL A 23 19.40 -24.28 18.95
CA VAL A 23 20.63 -23.74 19.56
C VAL A 23 21.88 -24.46 19.05
N ASN A 24 21.79 -25.75 18.73
CA ASN A 24 22.95 -26.59 18.37
C ASN A 24 23.23 -26.64 16.85
N ASP A 25 22.38 -26.06 16.01
CA ASP A 25 22.40 -26.19 14.54
C ASP A 25 23.48 -25.30 13.85
N GLU A 26 24.74 -25.43 14.27
CA GLU A 26 25.87 -24.80 13.54
C GLU A 26 26.41 -25.66 12.38
N ASP A 27 26.16 -26.99 12.30
CA ASP A 27 26.89 -27.79 11.28
C ASP A 27 26.27 -29.08 10.70
N ASP A 28 25.09 -29.60 11.08
CA ASP A 28 24.54 -30.76 10.33
C ASP A 28 23.01 -30.85 10.34
N GLY A 29 22.43 -30.79 9.13
CA GLY A 29 21.02 -30.54 8.89
C GLY A 29 20.10 -31.73 9.09
N SER A 30 18.95 -31.45 9.72
CA SER A 30 17.77 -32.31 9.97
C SER A 30 17.80 -33.03 11.32
N VAL A 31 16.79 -32.96 12.18
CA VAL A 31 15.33 -32.98 11.96
C VAL A 31 14.62 -32.23 13.10
N LEU A 32 13.78 -31.21 12.80
CA LEU A 32 12.95 -30.47 13.80
C LEU A 32 11.73 -31.27 14.33
N TYR A 33 11.55 -32.51 13.90
CA TYR A 33 10.33 -33.28 14.14
C TYR A 33 10.62 -34.79 14.07
N SER A 34 10.92 -35.41 15.22
CA SER A 34 11.16 -36.85 15.29
C SER A 34 9.83 -37.62 15.30
N LEU A 35 9.88 -38.90 14.92
CA LEU A 35 8.73 -39.81 15.05
C LEU A 35 8.24 -39.89 16.50
N GLU A 36 9.16 -39.84 17.47
CA GLU A 36 8.82 -39.82 18.90
C GLU A 36 8.03 -38.57 19.30
N MET A 37 8.35 -37.41 18.70
CA MET A 37 7.59 -36.17 18.91
C MET A 37 6.22 -36.24 18.25
N GLU A 38 6.12 -36.83 17.07
CA GLU A 38 4.85 -37.05 16.38
C GLU A 38 3.92 -37.96 17.20
N ASP A 39 4.42 -39.10 17.66
CA ASP A 39 3.70 -40.03 18.53
C ASP A 39 3.34 -39.39 19.89
N ALA A 40 4.17 -38.48 20.40
CA ALA A 40 3.84 -37.70 21.60
C ALA A 40 2.72 -36.70 21.31
N LEU A 41 2.78 -35.95 20.21
CA LEU A 41 1.75 -34.97 19.84
C LEU A 41 0.39 -35.63 19.57
N ASP A 42 0.36 -36.75 18.85
CA ASP A 42 -0.88 -37.49 18.59
C ASP A 42 -1.55 -37.94 19.90
N ARG A 43 -0.75 -38.43 20.86
CA ARG A 43 -1.23 -38.80 22.20
C ARG A 43 -1.72 -37.58 22.97
N LEU A 44 -0.95 -36.49 22.99
CA LEU A 44 -1.31 -35.28 23.74
C LEU A 44 -2.55 -34.60 23.16
N GLU A 45 -2.71 -34.56 21.84
CA GLU A 45 -3.91 -34.04 21.17
C GLU A 45 -5.17 -34.85 21.53
N ALA A 46 -5.06 -36.18 21.60
CA ALA A 46 -6.15 -37.03 22.06
C ALA A 46 -6.46 -36.82 23.54
N ASP A 47 -5.43 -36.71 24.38
CA ASP A 47 -5.58 -36.53 25.83
C ASP A 47 -6.17 -35.18 26.20
N VAL A 48 -5.88 -34.11 25.46
CA VAL A 48 -6.44 -32.75 25.68
C VAL A 48 -7.96 -32.76 25.72
N VAL A 49 -8.60 -33.55 24.85
CA VAL A 49 -10.07 -33.69 24.81
C VAL A 49 -10.61 -34.37 26.09
N ALA A 50 -9.81 -35.21 26.74
CA ALA A 50 -10.18 -35.96 27.95
C ALA A 50 -9.79 -35.26 29.26
N VAL A 51 -9.09 -34.11 29.22
CA VAL A 51 -8.67 -33.39 30.43
C VAL A 51 -9.85 -32.68 31.08
N THR A 52 -10.18 -33.08 32.31
CA THR A 52 -11.03 -32.30 33.22
C THR A 52 -10.26 -31.10 33.74
N ILE A 53 -10.66 -29.92 33.30
CA ILE A 53 -10.03 -28.65 33.68
C ILE A 53 -10.72 -28.13 34.96
N SER A 54 -9.93 -27.82 36.00
CA SER A 54 -10.42 -27.13 37.20
C SER A 54 -10.05 -25.65 37.12
N PRO A 55 -10.99 -24.71 37.29
CA PRO A 55 -10.75 -23.27 37.09
C PRO A 55 -9.83 -22.61 38.14
N THR A 56 -9.41 -23.33 39.19
CA THR A 56 -8.67 -22.78 40.34
C THR A 56 -7.14 -22.98 40.28
N ASP A 57 -6.59 -23.56 39.22
CA ASP A 57 -5.15 -23.90 39.15
C ASP A 57 -4.33 -22.76 38.54
N ALA A 58 -4.01 -21.74 39.35
CA ALA A 58 -3.21 -20.58 38.95
C ALA A 58 -1.82 -20.98 38.39
N ALA A 59 -1.22 -22.06 38.91
CA ALA A 59 0.07 -22.56 38.44
C ALA A 59 -0.02 -23.15 37.03
N ALA A 60 -1.15 -23.77 36.66
CA ALA A 60 -1.38 -24.25 35.32
C ALA A 60 -1.45 -23.10 34.29
N VAL A 61 -2.08 -21.98 34.64
CA VAL A 61 -2.19 -20.82 33.72
C VAL A 61 -0.83 -20.16 33.48
N GLU A 62 -0.02 -19.99 34.53
CA GLU A 62 1.34 -19.45 34.39
C GLU A 62 2.25 -20.35 33.53
N SER A 63 2.13 -21.67 33.70
CA SER A 63 2.85 -22.65 32.87
C SER A 63 2.44 -22.59 31.40
N ILE A 64 1.13 -22.41 31.11
CA ILE A 64 0.62 -22.21 29.76
C ILE A 64 1.20 -20.93 29.14
N ASP A 65 1.16 -19.81 29.86
CA ASP A 65 1.63 -18.51 29.35
C ASP A 65 3.14 -18.51 29.07
N ALA A 66 3.94 -19.20 29.91
CA ALA A 66 5.36 -19.44 29.64
C ALA A 66 5.56 -20.28 28.37
N MET A 67 4.72 -21.30 28.16
CA MET A 67 4.77 -22.13 26.96
C MET A 67 4.47 -21.35 25.68
N TRP A 68 3.47 -20.46 25.72
CA TRP A 68 3.15 -19.58 24.60
C TRP A 68 4.32 -18.73 24.17
N THR A 69 5.02 -18.14 25.15
CA THR A 69 6.19 -17.30 24.90
C THR A 69 7.31 -18.12 24.26
N ASN A 70 7.61 -19.30 24.81
CA ASN A 70 8.62 -20.22 24.25
C ASN A 70 8.29 -20.64 22.82
N CYS A 71 7.03 -21.03 22.55
CA CYS A 71 6.60 -21.41 21.21
C CYS A 71 6.67 -20.24 20.23
N ALA A 72 6.30 -19.02 20.67
CA ALA A 72 6.41 -17.83 19.84
C ALA A 72 7.87 -17.52 19.47
N ASP A 73 8.80 -17.62 20.42
CA ASP A 73 10.22 -17.39 20.17
C ASP A 73 10.81 -18.41 19.19
N ILE A 74 10.46 -19.69 19.35
CA ILE A 74 10.82 -20.77 18.42
C ILE A 74 10.28 -20.48 17.01
N LEU A 75 8.99 -20.13 16.89
CA LEU A 75 8.36 -19.82 15.61
C LEU A 75 9.03 -18.63 14.91
N VAL A 76 9.42 -17.59 15.66
CA VAL A 76 10.16 -16.44 15.11
C VAL A 76 11.54 -16.86 14.62
N GLN A 77 12.29 -17.64 15.41
CA GLN A 77 13.62 -18.13 15.02
C GLN A 77 13.56 -18.97 13.75
N ILE A 78 12.60 -19.91 13.67
CA ILE A 78 12.37 -20.73 12.47
C ILE A 78 12.04 -19.83 11.27
N ALA A 79 11.16 -18.83 11.43
CA ALA A 79 10.79 -17.91 10.35
C ALA A 79 11.99 -17.09 9.83
N LEU A 80 12.85 -16.61 10.73
CA LEU A 80 14.05 -15.86 10.39
C LEU A 80 15.08 -16.74 9.66
N GLN A 81 15.30 -17.98 10.11
CA GLN A 81 16.17 -18.95 9.44
C GLN A 81 15.66 -19.29 8.02
N HIS A 82 14.35 -19.44 7.84
CA HIS A 82 13.77 -19.65 6.51
C HIS A 82 13.96 -18.45 5.59
N ALA A 83 13.78 -17.24 6.12
CA ALA A 83 13.95 -16.01 5.36
C ALA A 83 15.39 -15.82 4.86
N THR A 84 16.40 -16.12 5.70
CA THR A 84 17.82 -16.03 5.34
C THR A 84 18.24 -17.13 4.36
N ALA A 85 17.70 -18.35 4.51
CA ALA A 85 17.95 -19.43 3.56
C ALA A 85 17.38 -19.11 2.15
N ALA A 86 16.19 -18.50 2.10
CA ALA A 86 15.55 -18.09 0.85
C ALA A 86 16.31 -16.98 0.12
N SER A 87 16.90 -16.02 0.83
CA SER A 87 17.67 -14.93 0.21
C SER A 87 19.01 -15.39 -0.37
N LEU A 88 19.61 -16.46 0.18
CA LEU A 88 20.91 -16.98 -0.24
C LEU A 88 20.86 -18.02 -1.38
N ASN A 89 19.68 -18.32 -1.95
CA ASN A 89 19.50 -19.32 -3.02
C ASN A 89 20.18 -20.68 -2.72
N ARG A 90 20.34 -21.05 -1.45
CA ARG A 90 20.94 -22.34 -1.08
C ARG A 90 19.92 -23.45 -1.34
N SER A 91 20.31 -24.44 -2.17
CA SER A 91 19.50 -25.64 -2.41
C SER A 91 19.26 -26.38 -1.09
N SER A 92 17.99 -26.48 -0.74
CA SER A 92 17.49 -26.95 0.55
C SER A 92 17.82 -28.42 0.84
N SER A 93 18.56 -28.69 1.91
CA SER A 93 18.53 -30.00 2.60
C SER A 93 18.15 -29.91 4.08
N SER A 94 18.25 -28.76 4.73
CA SER A 94 17.81 -28.60 6.13
C SER A 94 16.55 -27.74 6.26
N ARG A 95 15.38 -28.34 6.05
CA ARG A 95 14.09 -27.65 6.24
C ARG A 95 13.64 -27.81 7.69
N SER A 96 13.89 -26.78 8.49
CA SER A 96 13.19 -26.57 9.76
C SER A 96 11.68 -26.61 9.52
N ASN A 97 10.93 -27.58 10.08
CA ASN A 97 9.49 -27.68 9.87
C ASN A 97 8.70 -26.93 10.98
N PRO A 98 8.09 -25.77 10.70
CA PRO A 98 7.30 -25.04 11.68
C PRO A 98 6.00 -25.75 12.10
N ILE A 99 5.54 -26.76 11.34
CA ILE A 99 4.27 -27.48 11.58
C ILE A 99 4.25 -28.10 12.98
N ALA A 100 5.37 -28.68 13.42
CA ALA A 100 5.51 -29.27 14.75
C ALA A 100 5.13 -28.29 15.86
N VAL A 101 5.63 -27.06 15.76
CA VAL A 101 5.39 -26.00 16.74
C VAL A 101 3.95 -25.50 16.62
N PHE A 102 3.39 -25.40 15.41
CA PHE A 102 1.97 -25.06 15.23
C PHE A 102 1.04 -26.10 15.85
N ARG A 103 1.37 -27.40 15.80
CA ARG A 103 0.60 -28.45 16.50
C ARG A 103 0.63 -28.27 18.01
N VAL A 104 1.82 -28.05 18.59
CA VAL A 104 1.98 -27.71 20.02
C VAL A 104 1.12 -26.50 20.38
N VAL A 105 1.14 -25.45 19.56
CA VAL A 105 0.35 -24.24 19.83
C VAL A 105 -1.16 -24.50 19.71
N ASN A 106 -1.61 -25.34 18.77
CA ASN A 106 -3.03 -25.71 18.65
C ASN A 106 -3.54 -26.52 19.86
N VAL A 107 -2.68 -27.35 20.45
CA VAL A 107 -2.96 -28.01 21.74
C VAL A 107 -3.17 -26.96 22.83
N LEU A 108 -2.30 -25.95 22.91
CA LEU A 108 -2.44 -24.85 23.87
C LEU A 108 -3.72 -24.02 23.63
N VAL A 109 -4.07 -23.74 22.37
CA VAL A 109 -5.33 -23.08 22.01
C VAL A 109 -6.52 -23.85 22.56
N THR A 110 -6.56 -25.16 22.34
CA THR A 110 -7.67 -26.03 22.78
C THR A 110 -7.78 -26.07 24.31
N LEU A 111 -6.66 -26.10 25.02
CA LEU A 111 -6.63 -26.05 26.49
C LEU A 111 -7.19 -24.73 27.03
N ILE A 112 -6.86 -23.62 26.38
CA ILE A 112 -7.35 -22.29 26.75
C ILE A 112 -8.83 -22.13 26.44
N GLU A 113 -9.29 -22.56 25.25
CA GLU A 113 -10.71 -22.54 24.89
C GLU A 113 -11.54 -23.39 25.86
N GLY A 114 -10.99 -24.52 26.31
CA GLY A 114 -11.57 -25.35 27.36
C GLY A 114 -11.68 -24.64 28.71
N LEU A 115 -10.59 -24.00 29.17
CA LEU A 115 -10.57 -23.17 30.39
C LEU A 115 -11.63 -22.06 30.33
N ASP A 116 -11.70 -21.37 29.19
CA ASP A 116 -12.63 -20.28 28.91
C ASP A 116 -14.10 -20.74 28.89
N SER A 117 -14.39 -21.98 28.50
CA SER A 117 -15.75 -22.52 28.46
C SER A 117 -16.36 -22.79 29.84
N LEU A 118 -15.53 -22.99 30.86
CA LEU A 118 -15.95 -23.45 32.18
C LEU A 118 -16.31 -22.32 33.15
N ASP A 119 -15.87 -21.08 32.89
CA ASP A 119 -16.08 -19.99 33.84
C ASP A 119 -16.31 -18.62 33.17
N PRO A 120 -17.51 -18.38 32.59
CA PRO A 120 -17.82 -17.12 31.92
C PRO A 120 -18.07 -15.93 32.88
N LEU A 121 -18.13 -16.15 34.21
CA LEU A 121 -18.59 -15.15 35.18
C LEU A 121 -17.72 -14.98 36.44
N SER A 122 -16.71 -15.83 36.69
CA SER A 122 -15.82 -15.64 37.84
C SER A 122 -14.63 -14.72 37.49
N SER A 123 -14.78 -13.44 37.85
CA SER A 123 -13.79 -12.38 37.68
C SER A 123 -12.60 -12.48 38.66
N SER A 124 -12.14 -13.68 38.97
CA SER A 124 -11.04 -13.92 39.92
C SER A 124 -9.89 -14.74 39.33
N SER A 125 -9.69 -14.69 38.01
CA SER A 125 -8.45 -15.21 37.42
C SER A 125 -7.27 -14.37 37.90
N SER A 126 -6.28 -15.00 38.54
CA SER A 126 -5.05 -14.37 39.02
C SER A 126 -4.13 -13.83 37.92
N THR A 127 -4.45 -14.09 36.65
CA THR A 127 -3.66 -13.66 35.50
C THR A 127 -3.93 -12.19 35.20
N THR A 128 -2.91 -11.35 35.38
CA THR A 128 -3.04 -9.93 35.08
C THR A 128 -3.23 -9.70 33.57
N PRO A 129 -4.05 -8.74 33.14
CA PRO A 129 -4.22 -8.44 31.71
C PRO A 129 -2.89 -8.12 31.00
N ALA A 130 -1.92 -7.56 31.73
CA ALA A 130 -0.58 -7.27 31.23
C ALA A 130 0.23 -8.54 30.86
N THR A 131 0.05 -9.65 31.58
CA THR A 131 0.70 -10.93 31.24
C THR A 131 0.14 -11.53 29.95
N VAL A 132 -1.19 -11.46 29.76
CA VAL A 132 -1.86 -11.93 28.54
C VAL A 132 -1.44 -11.12 27.31
N GLU A 133 -1.39 -9.80 27.44
CA GLU A 133 -0.95 -8.91 26.35
C GLU A 133 0.49 -9.18 25.91
N ARG A 134 1.38 -9.54 26.85
CA ARG A 134 2.80 -9.79 26.55
C ARG A 134 2.99 -11.00 25.65
N TRP A 135 2.45 -12.17 26.03
CA TRP A 135 2.61 -13.38 25.21
C TRP A 135 1.70 -13.35 23.97
N ALA A 136 0.57 -12.64 24.01
CA ALA A 136 -0.25 -12.42 22.82
C ALA A 136 0.50 -11.58 21.78
N ALA A 137 1.24 -10.54 22.20
CA ALA A 137 2.08 -9.75 21.30
C ALA A 137 3.23 -10.59 20.70
N THR A 138 3.91 -11.43 21.50
CA THR A 138 4.97 -12.29 20.95
C THR A 138 4.42 -13.31 19.96
N MET A 139 3.25 -13.90 20.24
CA MET A 139 2.62 -14.86 19.33
C MET A 139 2.07 -14.19 18.07
N LEU A 140 1.46 -13.00 18.18
CA LEU A 140 1.03 -12.21 17.03
C LEU A 140 2.23 -11.82 16.15
N HIS A 141 3.34 -11.40 16.77
CA HIS A 141 4.60 -11.19 16.09
C HIS A 141 5.02 -12.44 15.33
N ALA A 142 5.11 -13.60 15.98
CA ALA A 142 5.44 -14.86 15.30
C ALA A 142 4.51 -15.17 14.12
N CYS A 143 3.19 -15.13 14.31
CA CYS A 143 2.19 -15.40 13.28
C CYS A 143 2.32 -14.47 12.07
N SER A 144 2.65 -13.20 12.27
CA SER A 144 2.78 -12.22 11.18
C SER A 144 3.84 -12.62 10.14
N PHE A 145 4.92 -13.30 10.54
CA PHE A 145 5.94 -13.78 9.60
C PHE A 145 5.36 -14.82 8.63
N TYR A 146 4.55 -15.76 9.14
CA TYR A 146 3.95 -16.82 8.33
C TYR A 146 2.81 -16.31 7.45
N LEU A 147 2.08 -15.27 7.90
CA LEU A 147 1.03 -14.64 7.11
C LEU A 147 1.57 -13.77 5.96
N CYS A 148 2.79 -13.23 6.12
CA CYS A 148 3.38 -12.29 5.16
C CYS A 148 4.46 -12.92 4.28
N SER A 149 4.87 -14.15 4.56
CA SER A 149 5.79 -14.90 3.72
C SER A 149 5.15 -15.15 2.37
N THR A 150 5.79 -14.66 1.28
CA THR A 150 5.40 -15.07 -0.08
C THR A 150 5.49 -16.58 -0.15
N PRO A 151 4.43 -17.31 -0.53
CA PRO A 151 4.50 -18.75 -0.58
C PRO A 151 5.56 -19.15 -1.62
N PRO A 152 6.69 -19.79 -1.25
CA PRO A 152 7.19 -20.83 -2.12
C PRO A 152 6.06 -21.83 -2.29
N SER A 153 5.84 -22.30 -3.51
CA SER A 153 4.78 -23.21 -3.94
C SER A 153 4.86 -24.59 -3.25
N SER A 154 4.70 -24.64 -1.92
CA SER A 154 4.78 -25.84 -1.08
C SER A 154 3.58 -25.91 -0.14
N ILE A 155 2.95 -27.07 -0.07
CA ILE A 155 1.75 -27.35 0.76
C ILE A 155 1.94 -26.96 2.24
N SER A 156 3.18 -27.04 2.76
CA SER A 156 3.53 -26.69 4.14
C SER A 156 3.27 -25.21 4.49
N THR A 157 3.32 -24.28 3.53
CA THR A 157 3.07 -22.85 3.81
C THR A 157 1.59 -22.53 4.00
N ASP A 158 0.69 -23.24 3.29
CA ASP A 158 -0.76 -23.07 3.43
C ASP A 158 -1.26 -23.55 4.80
N GLU A 159 -0.75 -24.70 5.27
CA GLU A 159 -1.08 -25.23 6.61
C GLU A 159 -0.59 -24.32 7.74
N CYS A 160 0.61 -23.75 7.60
CA CYS A 160 1.15 -22.78 8.56
C CYS A 160 0.32 -21.48 8.57
N GLN A 161 -0.11 -21.00 7.41
CA GLN A 161 -0.99 -19.83 7.33
C GLN A 161 -2.37 -20.11 7.95
N ALA A 162 -2.95 -21.29 7.70
CA ALA A 162 -4.21 -21.70 8.31
C ALA A 162 -4.09 -21.79 9.84
N SER A 163 -3.00 -22.36 10.34
CA SER A 163 -2.69 -22.45 11.77
C SER A 163 -2.48 -21.07 12.39
N ALA A 164 -1.71 -20.20 11.75
CA ALA A 164 -1.52 -18.82 12.19
C ALA A 164 -2.86 -18.06 12.28
N LYS A 165 -3.74 -18.19 11.28
CA LYS A 165 -5.09 -17.58 11.31
C LYS A 165 -5.94 -18.12 12.45
N ARG A 166 -5.91 -19.43 12.71
CA ARG A 166 -6.62 -20.05 13.85
C ARG A 166 -6.12 -19.50 15.18
N ILE A 167 -4.80 -19.39 15.35
CA ILE A 167 -4.17 -18.84 16.56
C ILE A 167 -4.60 -17.39 16.76
N LEU A 168 -4.60 -16.57 15.70
CA LEU A 168 -5.06 -15.18 15.78
C LEU A 168 -6.53 -15.06 16.21
N ALA A 169 -7.41 -15.94 15.72
CA ALA A 169 -8.80 -15.96 16.14
C ALA A 169 -8.95 -16.30 17.63
N ALA A 170 -8.19 -17.28 18.12
CA ALA A 170 -8.17 -17.66 19.53
C ALA A 170 -7.61 -16.54 20.42
N LEU A 171 -6.52 -15.88 20.00
CA LEU A 171 -5.94 -14.73 20.69
C LEU A 171 -6.95 -13.58 20.83
N HIS A 172 -7.64 -13.26 19.74
CA HIS A 172 -8.65 -12.21 19.72
C HIS A 172 -9.78 -12.51 20.73
N HIS A 173 -10.31 -13.74 20.69
CA HIS A 173 -11.37 -14.17 21.60
C HIS A 173 -10.94 -14.12 23.07
N ARG A 174 -9.71 -14.57 23.40
CA ARG A 174 -9.18 -14.53 24.76
C ARG A 174 -8.99 -13.10 25.26
N LEU A 175 -8.43 -12.21 24.44
CA LEU A 175 -8.19 -10.81 24.83
C LEU A 175 -9.48 -10.02 25.06
N LEU A 176 -10.53 -10.30 24.29
CA LEU A 176 -11.87 -9.72 24.51
C LEU A 176 -12.45 -10.11 25.88
N ARG A 177 -12.26 -11.37 26.30
CA ARG A 177 -12.77 -11.87 27.59
C ARG A 177 -12.02 -11.28 28.79
N CYS A 178 -10.72 -11.07 28.67
CA CYS A 178 -9.92 -10.45 29.73
C CYS A 178 -10.25 -8.96 29.97
N THR A 179 -11.00 -8.33 29.06
CA THR A 179 -11.47 -6.94 29.23
C THR A 179 -12.90 -6.90 29.72
N HIS A 180 -13.11 -6.60 30.99
CA HIS A 180 -14.43 -6.39 31.61
C HIS A 180 -15.21 -5.15 31.08
N HIS A 181 -14.91 -4.65 29.87
CA HIS A 181 -15.58 -3.50 29.28
C HIS A 181 -16.62 -3.95 28.22
N PRO A 182 -17.92 -3.91 28.54
CA PRO A 182 -18.99 -4.37 27.65
C PRO A 182 -19.34 -3.41 26.50
N SER A 183 -18.52 -2.39 26.22
CA SER A 183 -18.94 -1.26 25.36
C SER A 183 -17.95 -0.77 24.30
N SER A 184 -16.80 -1.41 24.08
CA SER A 184 -16.03 -1.16 22.85
C SER A 184 -15.43 -2.45 22.34
N SER A 185 -15.66 -2.78 21.08
CA SER A 185 -14.84 -3.74 20.34
C SER A 185 -13.42 -3.19 20.30
N VAL A 186 -12.61 -3.50 21.32
CA VAL A 186 -11.21 -3.11 21.31
C VAL A 186 -10.53 -4.01 20.29
N ASP A 187 -10.18 -3.42 19.15
CA ASP A 187 -9.45 -4.14 18.12
C ASP A 187 -8.11 -4.65 18.69
N LEU A 188 -7.82 -5.92 18.40
CA LEU A 188 -6.60 -6.63 18.82
C LEU A 188 -5.33 -5.82 18.52
N PHE A 189 -5.27 -5.24 17.32
CA PHE A 189 -4.06 -4.62 16.78
C PHE A 189 -3.69 -3.31 17.48
N PRO A 190 -4.60 -2.31 17.63
CA PRO A 190 -4.32 -1.12 18.43
C PRO A 190 -3.83 -1.41 19.84
N ARG A 191 -4.42 -2.41 20.51
CA ARG A 191 -4.09 -2.75 21.89
C ARG A 191 -2.66 -3.29 22.03
N LEU A 192 -2.22 -4.11 21.09
CA LEU A 192 -0.89 -4.74 21.12
C LEU A 192 0.19 -3.88 20.44
N LEU A 193 -0.17 -2.79 19.79
CA LEU A 193 0.73 -1.93 19.02
C LEU A 193 2.00 -1.51 19.77
N PRO A 194 1.97 -1.01 21.03
CA PRO A 194 3.19 -0.59 21.73
C PRO A 194 4.18 -1.75 21.95
N HIS A 195 3.67 -2.95 22.24
CA HIS A 195 4.48 -4.15 22.45
C HIS A 195 5.05 -4.66 21.13
N MET A 196 4.22 -4.69 20.07
CA MET A 196 4.62 -5.10 18.73
C MET A 196 5.75 -4.22 18.19
N LEU A 197 5.66 -2.89 18.37
CA LEU A 197 6.73 -1.96 18.01
C LEU A 197 8.04 -2.27 18.76
N SER A 198 7.97 -2.72 20.01
CA SER A 198 9.15 -3.07 20.81
C SER A 198 9.77 -4.39 20.34
N LEU A 199 8.93 -5.34 19.92
CA LEU A 199 9.40 -6.63 19.40
C LEU A 199 10.10 -6.45 18.05
N PHE A 200 9.49 -5.74 17.10
CA PHE A 200 10.12 -5.48 15.80
C PHE A 200 11.41 -4.66 15.93
N ALA A 201 11.48 -3.71 16.87
CA ALA A 201 12.69 -2.92 17.10
C ALA A 201 13.84 -3.71 17.76
N SER A 202 13.55 -4.78 18.50
CA SER A 202 14.57 -5.51 19.29
C SER A 202 14.95 -6.88 18.72
N LYS A 203 14.08 -7.52 17.94
CA LYS A 203 14.27 -8.90 17.46
C LYS A 203 14.86 -9.04 16.06
N SER A 204 15.14 -7.94 15.37
CA SER A 204 15.78 -7.95 14.06
C SER A 204 16.99 -7.04 14.06
N SER A 205 18.11 -7.51 13.50
CA SER A 205 19.27 -6.65 13.30
C SER A 205 19.00 -5.63 12.20
N LYS A 206 19.79 -4.54 12.17
CA LYS A 206 19.67 -3.52 11.12
C LYS A 206 19.87 -4.13 9.73
N ASP A 207 20.82 -5.04 9.59
CA ASP A 207 21.16 -5.66 8.30
C ASP A 207 20.05 -6.60 7.81
N GLU A 208 19.42 -7.36 8.73
CA GLU A 208 18.24 -8.18 8.42
C GLU A 208 17.02 -7.33 8.04
N TRP A 209 16.85 -6.18 8.68
CA TRP A 209 15.72 -5.29 8.44
C TRP A 209 15.72 -4.70 7.03
N VAL A 210 16.89 -4.38 6.49
CA VAL A 210 17.01 -3.71 5.19
C VAL A 210 17.29 -4.67 4.04
N ALA A 211 17.55 -5.94 4.33
CA ALA A 211 17.85 -6.96 3.33
C ALA A 211 16.70 -7.10 2.30
N THR A 212 17.07 -7.28 1.04
CA THR A 212 16.09 -7.43 -0.05
C THR A 212 15.24 -8.68 0.16
N GLY A 213 13.91 -8.51 0.17
CA GLY A 213 12.98 -9.61 0.39
C GLY A 213 12.84 -10.06 1.85
N ALA A 214 13.40 -9.29 2.80
CA ALA A 214 13.28 -9.58 4.22
C ALA A 214 11.81 -9.71 4.67
N VAL A 215 11.53 -10.76 5.46
CA VAL A 215 10.21 -11.01 6.04
C VAL A 215 9.85 -10.03 7.17
N PRO A 216 10.76 -9.64 8.10
CA PRO A 216 10.41 -8.77 9.22
C PRO A 216 9.74 -7.43 8.81
N PRO A 217 10.25 -6.66 7.84
CA PRO A 217 9.62 -5.42 7.40
C PRO A 217 8.21 -5.61 6.83
N ARG A 218 7.98 -6.74 6.14
CA ARG A 218 6.68 -7.08 5.56
C ARG A 218 5.67 -7.48 6.64
N ALA A 219 6.13 -8.28 7.60
CA ALA A 219 5.35 -8.64 8.79
C ALA A 219 4.97 -7.40 9.61
N PHE A 220 5.91 -6.46 9.75
CA PHE A 220 5.66 -5.17 10.38
C PHE A 220 4.64 -4.32 9.61
N ALA A 221 4.82 -4.18 8.30
CA ALA A 221 3.89 -3.45 7.44
C ALA A 221 2.47 -4.01 7.51
N TRP A 222 2.32 -5.33 7.41
CA TRP A 222 1.03 -5.99 7.55
C TRP A 222 0.37 -5.68 8.89
N PHE A 223 1.12 -5.77 9.99
CA PHE A 223 0.58 -5.50 11.32
C PHE A 223 0.14 -4.05 11.48
N VAL A 224 0.98 -3.09 11.09
CA VAL A 224 0.65 -1.65 11.18
C VAL A 224 -0.56 -1.31 10.32
N GLN A 225 -0.70 -1.95 9.16
CA GLN A 225 -1.85 -1.77 8.26
C GLN A 225 -3.18 -2.25 8.87
N GLN A 226 -3.16 -3.07 9.92
CA GLN A 226 -4.38 -3.46 10.64
C GLN A 226 -4.82 -2.41 11.69
N VAL A 227 -3.99 -1.40 11.96
CA VAL A 227 -4.30 -0.34 12.93
C VAL A 227 -4.91 0.85 12.18
N SER A 228 -6.12 1.25 12.54
CA SER A 228 -6.78 2.44 11.99
C SER A 228 -6.72 3.63 12.94
N PHE A 229 -7.17 4.79 12.45
CA PHE A 229 -7.47 5.96 13.27
C PHE A 229 -8.44 5.57 14.41
N PRO A 230 -8.27 6.06 15.66
CA PRO A 230 -7.38 7.14 16.11
C PRO A 230 -6.09 6.68 16.82
N HIS A 231 -5.60 5.48 16.57
CA HIS A 231 -4.62 4.82 17.45
C HIS A 231 -3.14 5.22 17.23
N PHE A 232 -2.86 6.11 16.28
CA PHE A 232 -1.52 6.62 16.02
C PHE A 232 -1.28 7.94 16.76
N SER A 233 -0.85 7.86 18.03
CA SER A 233 -0.36 9.02 18.78
C SER A 233 1.01 9.48 18.28
N SER A 234 1.44 10.70 18.63
CA SER A 234 2.77 11.23 18.27
C SER A 234 3.93 10.27 18.56
N ASP A 235 3.95 9.63 19.74
CA ASP A 235 4.98 8.65 20.10
C ASP A 235 4.96 7.42 19.18
N VAL A 236 3.76 6.88 18.92
CA VAL A 236 3.58 5.73 18.03
C VAL A 236 4.01 6.07 16.60
N VAL A 237 3.66 7.25 16.10
CA VAL A 237 4.09 7.76 14.79
C VAL A 237 5.62 7.78 14.72
N GLY A 238 6.29 8.37 15.71
CA GLY A 238 7.75 8.42 15.77
C GLY A 238 8.40 7.04 15.72
N ARG A 239 7.85 6.08 16.47
CA ARG A 239 8.36 4.69 16.48
C ARG A 239 8.13 3.95 15.18
N VAL A 240 6.98 4.15 14.53
CA VAL A 240 6.72 3.55 13.20
C VAL A 240 7.65 4.17 12.15
N LEU A 241 7.83 5.50 12.17
CA LEU A 241 8.77 6.18 11.25
C LEU A 241 10.21 5.70 11.45
N ALA A 242 10.66 5.51 12.69
CA ALA A 242 12.00 4.99 12.97
C ALA A 242 12.28 3.62 12.34
N LEU A 243 11.24 2.80 12.13
CA LEU A 243 11.34 1.50 11.47
C LEU A 243 11.04 1.56 9.96
N ALA A 244 10.23 2.52 9.51
CA ALA A 244 9.81 2.66 8.12
C ALA A 244 10.82 3.42 7.25
N LEU A 245 11.39 4.52 7.75
CA LEU A 245 12.28 5.38 6.97
C LEU A 245 13.58 4.67 6.51
N PRO A 246 14.23 3.82 7.33
CA PRO A 246 15.39 3.05 6.85
C PRO A 246 15.09 2.15 5.65
N LEU A 247 13.82 1.76 5.44
CA LEU A 247 13.39 0.97 4.29
C LEU A 247 13.28 1.84 3.02
N LEU A 248 12.88 3.11 3.16
CA LEU A 248 12.84 4.08 2.07
C LEU A 248 14.24 4.48 1.59
N ASP A 249 15.20 4.53 2.50
CA ASP A 249 16.61 4.81 2.19
C ASP A 249 17.30 3.71 1.37
N GLN A 250 16.69 2.54 1.23
CA GLN A 250 17.30 1.43 0.51
C GLN A 250 17.30 1.63 -1.00
N VAL A 251 18.32 1.11 -1.67
CA VAL A 251 18.44 1.20 -3.14
C VAL A 251 17.45 0.26 -3.86
N THR A 252 16.92 -0.76 -3.18
CA THR A 252 16.07 -1.76 -3.81
C THR A 252 14.59 -1.38 -3.77
N PRO A 253 13.91 -1.23 -4.94
CA PRO A 253 12.52 -0.79 -4.98
C PRO A 253 11.56 -1.68 -4.18
N ALA A 254 11.82 -2.99 -4.11
CA ALA A 254 11.01 -3.93 -3.34
C ALA A 254 10.98 -3.60 -1.84
N THR A 255 12.10 -3.15 -1.27
CA THR A 255 12.19 -2.73 0.13
C THR A 255 11.60 -1.33 0.31
N GLN A 256 11.87 -0.40 -0.62
CA GLN A 256 11.30 0.95 -0.57
C GLN A 256 9.77 0.94 -0.59
N VAL A 257 9.15 0.05 -1.39
CA VAL A 257 7.68 -0.08 -1.44
C VAL A 257 7.08 -0.41 -0.07
N VAL A 258 7.77 -1.24 0.74
CA VAL A 258 7.30 -1.57 2.10
C VAL A 258 7.33 -0.33 2.98
N GLY A 259 8.46 0.40 2.99
CA GLY A 259 8.60 1.66 3.73
C GLY A 259 7.57 2.72 3.30
N LEU A 260 7.34 2.85 1.99
CA LEU A 260 6.37 3.78 1.43
C LEU A 260 4.94 3.41 1.83
N SER A 261 4.59 2.12 1.83
CA SER A 261 3.27 1.66 2.25
C SER A 261 2.97 1.96 3.72
N LEU A 262 3.99 1.87 4.57
CA LEU A 262 3.91 2.23 5.99
C LEU A 262 3.70 3.74 6.16
N LEU A 263 4.50 4.56 5.46
CA LEU A 263 4.35 6.01 5.49
C LEU A 263 2.97 6.44 4.99
N HIS A 264 2.51 5.88 3.88
CA HIS A 264 1.19 6.21 3.32
C HIS A 264 0.05 5.85 4.27
N HIS A 265 0.17 4.70 4.96
CA HIS A 265 -0.80 4.28 5.98
C HIS A 265 -0.84 5.25 7.16
N LEU A 266 0.32 5.69 7.65
CA LEU A 266 0.41 6.72 8.70
C LEU A 266 -0.25 8.03 8.28
N LEU A 267 -0.08 8.47 7.04
CA LEU A 267 -0.70 9.69 6.54
C LEU A 267 -2.23 9.60 6.49
N LYS A 268 -2.78 8.42 6.21
CA LYS A 268 -4.23 8.18 6.14
C LYS A 268 -4.90 8.00 7.49
N HIS A 269 -4.19 7.42 8.47
CA HIS A 269 -4.78 7.02 9.74
C HIS A 269 -4.22 7.76 10.96
N GLY A 270 -3.09 8.46 10.83
CA GLY A 270 -2.53 9.34 11.83
C GLY A 270 -3.29 10.66 11.93
N THR A 271 -3.28 11.29 13.10
CA THR A 271 -3.82 12.64 13.20
C THR A 271 -2.87 13.62 12.49
N ALA A 272 -3.42 14.61 11.78
CA ALA A 272 -2.59 15.60 11.08
C ALA A 272 -1.63 16.34 12.04
N THR A 273 -2.03 16.52 13.30
CA THR A 273 -1.18 17.13 14.33
C THR A 273 0.00 16.25 14.68
N ASP A 274 -0.21 14.95 14.89
CA ASP A 274 0.85 14.01 15.24
C ASP A 274 1.87 13.85 14.10
N ILE A 275 1.40 13.80 12.84
CA ILE A 275 2.26 13.73 11.66
C ILE A 275 3.10 15.01 11.48
N ARG A 276 2.50 16.20 11.69
CA ARG A 276 3.18 17.49 11.48
C ARG A 276 4.39 17.72 12.39
N TRP A 277 4.47 17.04 13.53
CA TRP A 277 5.68 17.06 14.37
C TRP A 277 6.93 16.55 13.64
N TYR A 278 6.75 15.77 12.58
CA TYR A 278 7.83 15.18 11.78
C TYR A 278 7.94 15.82 10.39
N SER A 279 7.38 17.01 10.15
CA SER A 279 7.29 17.62 8.81
C SER A 279 8.62 17.69 8.07
N ASP A 280 9.68 18.19 8.72
CA ASP A 280 10.98 18.42 8.08
C ASP A 280 11.64 17.11 7.66
N LEU A 281 11.51 16.09 8.51
CA LEU A 281 11.96 14.73 8.23
C LEU A 281 11.18 14.15 7.05
N LEU A 282 9.85 14.17 7.09
CA LEU A 282 9.02 13.59 6.03
C LEU A 282 9.21 14.28 4.68
N VAL A 283 9.41 15.60 4.68
CA VAL A 283 9.72 16.36 3.45
C VAL A 283 11.07 15.92 2.89
N HIS A 284 12.10 15.78 3.73
CA HIS A 284 13.42 15.33 3.31
C HIS A 284 13.39 13.91 2.72
N GLU A 285 12.76 12.98 3.42
CA GLU A 285 12.63 11.57 3.01
C GLU A 285 11.85 11.44 1.70
N MET A 286 10.78 12.23 1.55
CA MET A 286 9.99 12.24 0.31
C MET A 286 10.79 12.83 -0.86
N GLU A 287 11.61 13.87 -0.63
CA GLU A 287 12.51 14.40 -1.65
C GLU A 287 13.52 13.34 -2.12
N GLN A 288 14.13 12.58 -1.20
CA GLN A 288 15.03 11.48 -1.55
C GLN A 288 14.30 10.38 -2.33
N THR A 289 13.13 9.95 -1.84
CA THR A 289 12.33 8.90 -2.49
C THR A 289 11.96 9.27 -3.92
N LEU A 290 11.59 10.52 -4.18
CA LEU A 290 11.28 11.01 -5.53
C LEU A 290 12.45 10.95 -6.51
N THR A 291 13.70 10.91 -6.04
CA THR A 291 14.87 10.80 -6.93
C THR A 291 14.96 9.42 -7.58
N THR A 292 14.54 8.36 -6.88
CA THR A 292 14.57 6.97 -7.39
C THR A 292 13.20 6.50 -7.89
N ALA A 293 12.12 7.18 -7.52
CA ALA A 293 10.74 6.80 -7.86
C ALA A 293 10.51 6.59 -9.36
N ALA A 294 11.12 7.43 -10.20
CA ALA A 294 10.96 7.38 -11.66
C ALA A 294 11.57 6.12 -12.33
N THR A 295 12.25 5.25 -11.58
CA THR A 295 12.79 3.97 -12.10
C THR A 295 11.71 2.91 -12.35
N SER A 296 10.51 3.07 -11.77
CA SER A 296 9.39 2.16 -11.95
C SER A 296 8.08 2.93 -11.92
N ALA A 297 7.24 2.76 -12.94
CA ALA A 297 5.94 3.43 -13.01
C ALA A 297 5.05 3.11 -11.81
N SER A 298 5.00 1.85 -11.34
CA SER A 298 4.20 1.47 -10.17
C SER A 298 4.73 2.06 -8.87
N PHE A 299 6.06 2.18 -8.73
CA PHE A 299 6.65 2.79 -7.55
C PHE A 299 6.46 4.31 -7.54
N LEU A 300 6.58 4.95 -8.72
CA LEU A 300 6.26 6.36 -8.89
C LEU A 300 4.80 6.66 -8.55
N ASP A 301 3.86 5.84 -9.04
CA ASP A 301 2.42 6.01 -8.79
C ASP A 301 2.12 6.00 -7.29
N ALA A 302 2.63 5.00 -6.57
CA ALA A 302 2.53 4.93 -5.11
C ALA A 302 3.21 6.13 -4.42
N THR A 303 4.36 6.57 -4.92
CA THR A 303 5.13 7.68 -4.34
C THR A 303 4.39 9.00 -4.49
N LEU A 304 3.82 9.28 -5.67
CA LEU A 304 3.04 10.48 -5.94
C LEU A 304 1.74 10.48 -5.13
N ALA A 305 1.05 9.35 -5.02
CA ALA A 305 -0.13 9.22 -4.15
C ALA A 305 0.22 9.49 -2.67
N CYS A 306 1.36 8.98 -2.19
CA CYS A 306 1.83 9.26 -0.83
C CYS A 306 2.22 10.74 -0.65
N LEU A 307 2.85 11.36 -1.64
CA LEU A 307 3.20 12.78 -1.64
C LEU A 307 1.95 13.66 -1.61
N GLU A 308 0.91 13.33 -2.36
CA GLU A 308 -0.37 14.06 -2.34
C GLU A 308 -0.98 14.10 -0.94
N ASP A 309 -1.04 12.95 -0.27
CA ASP A 309 -1.55 12.85 1.09
C ASP A 309 -0.62 13.57 2.10
N LEU A 310 0.70 13.49 1.91
CA LEU A 310 1.67 14.21 2.74
C LEU A 310 1.45 15.73 2.64
N LEU A 311 1.35 16.26 1.42
CA LEU A 311 1.10 17.68 1.19
C LEU A 311 -0.25 18.12 1.75
N ALA A 312 -1.29 17.28 1.67
CA ALA A 312 -2.59 17.58 2.26
C ALA A 312 -2.53 17.70 3.80
N VAL A 313 -1.67 16.92 4.46
CA VAL A 313 -1.46 16.98 5.92
C VAL A 313 -0.60 18.18 6.32
N LEU A 314 0.48 18.44 5.59
CA LEU A 314 1.46 19.47 5.91
C LEU A 314 1.02 20.89 5.51
N SER A 315 0.22 21.02 4.44
CA SER A 315 -0.34 22.29 3.96
C SER A 315 -1.87 22.31 4.10
N PRO A 316 -2.39 22.44 5.33
CA PRO A 316 -3.83 22.31 5.61
C PRO A 316 -4.66 23.46 5.03
N SER A 317 -4.06 24.64 4.86
CA SER A 317 -4.72 25.78 4.26
C SER A 317 -4.67 25.67 2.74
N LYS A 318 -5.81 25.89 2.06
CA LYS A 318 -5.85 25.97 0.59
C LYS A 318 -4.98 27.09 0.01
N GLN A 319 -4.60 28.07 0.83
CA GLN A 319 -3.72 29.18 0.45
C GLN A 319 -2.24 28.88 0.71
N ASP A 320 -1.93 27.89 1.55
CA ASP A 320 -0.55 27.47 1.77
C ASP A 320 -0.13 26.52 0.65
N VAL A 321 0.59 27.08 -0.32
CA VAL A 321 1.10 26.37 -1.48
C VAL A 321 2.62 26.27 -1.48
N THR A 322 3.26 26.58 -0.36
CA THR A 322 4.73 26.67 -0.25
C THR A 322 5.42 25.34 -0.57
N LEU A 323 4.93 24.23 0.00
CA LEU A 323 5.43 22.90 -0.29
C LEU A 323 5.08 22.45 -1.72
N TYR A 324 3.91 22.83 -2.24
CA TYR A 324 3.57 22.56 -3.64
C TYR A 324 4.55 23.26 -4.60
N ASP A 325 4.86 24.53 -4.37
CA ASP A 325 5.85 25.30 -5.15
C ASP A 325 7.28 24.72 -5.04
N ARG A 326 7.58 24.02 -3.94
CA ARG A 326 8.86 23.32 -3.73
C ARG A 326 8.98 22.07 -4.61
N TYR A 327 7.96 21.22 -4.63
CA TYR A 327 8.00 19.96 -5.39
C TYR A 327 7.70 20.11 -6.88
N PHE A 328 6.73 20.97 -7.24
CA PHE A 328 6.19 21.02 -8.59
C PHE A 328 7.24 21.28 -9.70
N PRO A 329 8.23 22.19 -9.54
CA PRO A 329 9.27 22.39 -10.53
C PRO A 329 10.14 21.15 -10.78
N SER A 330 10.43 20.38 -9.73
CA SER A 330 11.22 19.15 -9.82
C SER A 330 10.43 18.06 -10.54
N LEU A 331 9.17 17.85 -10.14
CA LEU A 331 8.28 16.89 -10.77
C LEU A 331 8.06 17.19 -12.26
N LEU A 332 7.84 18.46 -12.61
CA LEU A 332 7.66 18.87 -14.00
C LEU A 332 8.93 18.63 -14.84
N ARG A 333 10.12 18.84 -14.26
CA ARG A 333 11.39 18.53 -14.92
C ARG A 333 11.56 17.02 -15.12
N GLN A 334 11.28 16.21 -14.09
CA GLN A 334 11.36 14.75 -14.19
C GLN A 334 10.37 14.21 -15.24
N TRP A 335 9.17 14.77 -15.28
CA TRP A 335 8.16 14.42 -16.29
C TRP A 335 8.61 14.75 -17.71
N ASP A 336 9.14 15.96 -17.96
CA ASP A 336 9.66 16.37 -19.27
C ASP A 336 10.82 15.46 -19.75
N MET A 337 11.74 15.14 -18.82
CA MET A 337 12.95 14.35 -19.11
C MET A 337 12.72 12.85 -19.17
N SER A 338 11.60 12.34 -18.66
CA SER A 338 11.29 10.91 -18.72
C SER A 338 11.20 10.46 -20.19
N LEU A 339 11.72 9.28 -20.49
CA LEU A 339 11.56 8.63 -21.80
C LEU A 339 10.56 7.47 -21.75
N ASP A 340 10.29 6.94 -20.55
CA ASP A 340 9.35 5.86 -20.36
C ASP A 340 7.91 6.39 -20.38
N VAL A 341 7.13 5.87 -21.32
CA VAL A 341 5.73 6.24 -21.53
C VAL A 341 4.87 5.87 -20.31
N ALA A 342 5.16 4.77 -19.62
CA ALA A 342 4.43 4.38 -18.41
C ALA A 342 4.66 5.41 -17.29
N VAL A 343 5.92 5.82 -17.08
CA VAL A 343 6.29 6.88 -16.13
C VAL A 343 5.65 8.22 -16.50
N LYS A 344 5.67 8.62 -17.79
CA LYS A 344 4.98 9.83 -18.24
C LYS A 344 3.48 9.77 -17.98
N THR A 345 2.87 8.62 -18.18
CA THR A 345 1.43 8.43 -17.95
C THR A 345 1.08 8.67 -16.49
N VAL A 346 1.89 8.13 -15.57
CA VAL A 346 1.75 8.33 -14.12
C VAL A 346 1.90 9.82 -13.75
N PHE A 347 2.98 10.49 -14.18
CA PHE A 347 3.14 11.94 -13.93
C PHE A 347 1.95 12.74 -14.47
N THR A 348 1.50 12.42 -15.68
CA THR A 348 0.38 13.11 -16.35
C THR A 348 -0.90 12.97 -15.55
N ALA A 349 -1.20 11.76 -15.07
CA ALA A 349 -2.41 11.48 -14.31
C ALA A 349 -2.42 12.20 -12.95
N HIS A 350 -1.28 12.16 -12.25
CA HIS A 350 -1.09 12.78 -10.95
C HIS A 350 -1.05 14.30 -11.01
N ALA A 351 -0.49 14.91 -12.07
CA ALA A 351 -0.39 16.36 -12.23
C ALA A 351 -1.72 17.11 -12.03
N ARG A 352 -2.86 16.47 -12.27
CA ARG A 352 -4.20 17.03 -12.02
C ARG A 352 -4.41 17.47 -10.57
N VAL A 353 -3.86 16.75 -9.60
CA VAL A 353 -3.99 17.09 -8.18
C VAL A 353 -3.25 18.40 -7.88
N TRP A 354 -2.04 18.57 -8.41
CA TRP A 354 -1.30 19.84 -8.32
C TRP A 354 -2.01 20.98 -9.05
N VAL A 355 -2.52 20.73 -10.25
CA VAL A 355 -3.27 21.73 -11.03
C VAL A 355 -4.49 22.22 -10.28
N ALA A 356 -5.26 21.31 -9.69
CA ALA A 356 -6.43 21.66 -8.89
C ALA A 356 -6.06 22.47 -7.63
N ARG A 357 -4.92 22.18 -7.00
CA ARG A 357 -4.46 22.89 -5.79
C ARG A 357 -3.86 24.26 -6.08
N LEU A 358 -3.06 24.37 -7.14
CA LEU A 358 -2.32 25.59 -7.52
C LEU A 358 -3.13 26.54 -8.41
N GLY A 359 -4.24 26.07 -8.97
CA GLY A 359 -5.10 26.78 -9.89
C GLY A 359 -6.21 27.62 -9.25
N ALA A 360 -6.87 28.43 -10.09
CA ALA A 360 -8.03 29.21 -9.68
C ALA A 360 -9.22 28.28 -9.34
N PRO A 361 -10.08 28.67 -8.37
CA PRO A 361 -10.07 29.92 -7.61
C PRO A 361 -9.19 29.87 -6.35
N HIS A 362 -8.46 28.77 -6.11
CA HIS A 362 -7.74 28.55 -4.85
C HIS A 362 -6.42 29.32 -4.77
N SER A 363 -5.69 29.38 -5.88
CA SER A 363 -4.40 30.06 -5.99
C SER A 363 -4.13 30.47 -7.45
N LEU A 364 -3.27 31.47 -7.67
CA LEU A 364 -2.79 31.82 -9.01
C LEU A 364 -1.35 31.34 -9.26
N HIS A 365 -0.81 30.49 -8.37
CA HIS A 365 0.57 30.02 -8.44
C HIS A 365 0.83 29.12 -9.66
N LEU A 366 -0.19 28.41 -10.15
CA LEU A 366 -0.09 27.61 -11.38
C LEU A 366 0.41 28.44 -12.58
N LEU A 367 0.10 29.75 -12.61
CA LEU A 367 0.50 30.63 -13.71
C LEU A 367 2.02 30.74 -13.86
N ARG A 368 2.79 30.57 -12.79
CA ARG A 368 4.26 30.58 -12.80
C ARG A 368 4.85 29.44 -13.65
N TYR A 369 4.09 28.35 -13.75
CA TYR A 369 4.51 27.10 -14.39
C TYR A 369 3.65 26.75 -15.60
N LEU A 370 2.71 27.62 -15.98
CA LEU A 370 1.72 27.33 -17.01
C LEU A 370 2.36 27.00 -18.36
N GLN A 371 3.31 27.81 -18.81
CA GLN A 371 3.98 27.59 -20.10
C GLN A 371 4.74 26.26 -20.17
N PRO A 372 5.63 25.91 -19.23
CA PRO A 372 6.29 24.60 -19.28
C PRO A 372 5.30 23.44 -19.05
N LEU A 373 4.27 23.61 -18.21
CA LEU A 373 3.25 22.59 -18.00
C LEU A 373 2.45 22.29 -19.28
N VAL A 374 1.94 23.32 -19.95
CA VAL A 374 1.23 23.18 -21.23
C VAL A 374 2.13 22.51 -22.25
N LYS A 375 3.40 22.93 -22.36
CA LYS A 375 4.36 22.32 -23.30
C LYS A 375 4.49 20.81 -23.08
N VAL A 376 4.71 20.36 -21.83
CA VAL A 376 4.87 18.93 -21.51
C VAL A 376 3.58 18.15 -21.78
N ILE A 377 2.42 18.70 -21.41
CA ILE A 377 1.12 18.09 -21.66
C ILE A 377 0.86 17.94 -23.16
N LEU A 378 1.12 18.98 -23.97
CA LEU A 378 0.91 18.91 -25.42
C LEU A 378 1.81 17.84 -26.07
N GLY A 379 3.05 17.70 -25.60
CA GLY A 379 3.92 16.60 -26.03
C GLY A 379 3.35 15.21 -25.70
N CYS A 380 2.60 15.08 -24.60
CA CYS A 380 1.91 13.84 -24.23
C CYS A 380 0.61 13.62 -25.03
N VAL A 381 -0.14 14.68 -25.36
CA VAL A 381 -1.34 14.62 -26.21
C VAL A 381 -0.99 14.13 -27.62
N GLU A 382 0.17 14.54 -28.12
CA GLU A 382 0.70 14.15 -29.44
C GLU A 382 1.31 12.72 -29.45
N SER A 383 1.28 12.00 -28.32
CA SER A 383 1.82 10.63 -28.22
C SER A 383 1.01 9.64 -29.05
N ALA A 384 1.72 8.64 -29.60
CA ALA A 384 1.12 7.46 -30.22
C ALA A 384 0.44 6.55 -29.18
N GLU A 385 0.92 6.57 -27.93
CA GLU A 385 0.40 5.71 -26.88
C GLU A 385 -0.93 6.25 -26.34
N ARG A 386 -2.00 5.49 -26.59
CA ARG A 386 -3.38 5.91 -26.34
C ARG A 386 -3.66 6.27 -24.87
N THR A 387 -3.12 5.49 -23.93
CA THR A 387 -3.33 5.72 -22.49
C THR A 387 -2.74 7.06 -22.07
N LEU A 388 -1.50 7.36 -22.50
CA LEU A 388 -0.85 8.63 -22.25
C LEU A 388 -1.63 9.80 -22.86
N SER A 389 -2.07 9.69 -24.12
CA SER A 389 -2.80 10.78 -24.79
C SER A 389 -4.14 11.07 -24.12
N VAL A 390 -4.87 10.03 -23.67
CA VAL A 390 -6.13 10.20 -22.92
C VAL A 390 -5.88 10.87 -21.57
N GLU A 391 -4.88 10.42 -20.82
CA GLU A 391 -4.55 11.06 -19.54
C GLU A 391 -4.09 12.51 -19.74
N ALA A 392 -3.34 12.79 -20.80
CA ALA A 392 -2.90 14.13 -21.17
C ALA A 392 -4.07 15.05 -21.53
N LEU A 393 -5.06 14.56 -22.29
CA LEU A 393 -6.28 15.32 -22.60
C LEU A 393 -7.06 15.66 -21.32
N LYS A 394 -7.26 14.70 -20.42
CA LYS A 394 -7.93 14.96 -19.13
C LYS A 394 -7.16 15.97 -18.28
N THR A 395 -5.84 15.87 -18.24
CA THR A 395 -4.98 16.80 -17.50
C THR A 395 -5.00 18.19 -18.13
N LEU A 396 -5.01 18.29 -19.45
CA LEU A 396 -5.17 19.55 -20.17
C LEU A 396 -6.52 20.22 -19.88
N GLN A 397 -7.61 19.45 -19.82
CA GLN A 397 -8.92 19.97 -19.42
C GLN A 397 -8.88 20.57 -18.02
N ALA A 398 -8.23 19.89 -17.06
CA ALA A 398 -8.03 20.42 -15.71
C ALA A 398 -7.22 21.73 -15.72
N VAL A 399 -6.16 21.81 -16.54
CA VAL A 399 -5.35 23.03 -16.69
C VAL A 399 -6.16 24.19 -17.29
N ILE A 400 -6.97 23.92 -18.32
CA ILE A 400 -7.83 24.93 -18.95
C ILE A 400 -8.78 25.53 -17.92
N VAL A 401 -9.42 24.70 -17.09
CA VAL A 401 -10.34 25.17 -16.04
C VAL A 401 -9.57 25.92 -14.95
N ALA A 402 -8.44 25.39 -14.49
CA ALA A 402 -7.63 25.95 -13.41
C ALA A 402 -6.94 27.27 -13.77
N ALA A 403 -6.64 27.51 -15.05
CA ALA A 403 -5.93 28.68 -15.54
C ALA A 403 -6.68 29.42 -16.66
N TRP A 404 -8.02 29.35 -16.65
CA TRP A 404 -8.90 29.83 -17.72
C TRP A 404 -8.60 31.27 -18.18
N ILE A 405 -8.30 32.18 -17.24
CA ILE A 405 -7.97 33.59 -17.52
C ILE A 405 -6.77 33.75 -18.46
N ARG A 406 -5.84 32.78 -18.47
CA ARG A 406 -4.62 32.83 -19.29
C ARG A 406 -4.65 31.90 -20.50
N MET A 407 -5.75 31.17 -20.71
CA MET A 407 -5.90 30.26 -21.85
C MET A 407 -5.91 30.93 -23.24
N PRO A 408 -6.38 32.18 -23.43
CA PRO A 408 -6.33 32.85 -24.73
C PRO A 408 -4.93 32.87 -25.37
N GLY A 409 -3.88 33.07 -24.57
CA GLY A 409 -2.49 33.08 -25.06
C GLY A 409 -1.93 31.72 -25.46
N HIS A 410 -2.61 30.62 -25.14
CA HIS A 410 -2.20 29.25 -25.45
C HIS A 410 -3.16 28.53 -26.41
N ALA A 411 -4.26 29.16 -26.78
CA ALA A 411 -5.38 28.51 -27.44
C ALA A 411 -5.02 27.96 -28.83
N GLU A 412 -4.24 28.69 -29.62
CA GLU A 412 -3.79 28.23 -30.93
C GLU A 412 -2.95 26.95 -30.83
N HIS A 413 -1.92 26.95 -29.97
CA HIS A 413 -1.04 25.80 -29.78
C HIS A 413 -1.81 24.57 -29.28
N ILE A 414 -2.72 24.77 -28.32
CA ILE A 414 -3.56 23.68 -27.82
C ILE A 414 -4.47 23.13 -28.93
N THR A 415 -5.11 24.00 -29.70
CA THR A 415 -6.00 23.60 -30.81
C THR A 415 -5.23 22.80 -31.84
N LEU A 416 -4.03 23.24 -32.23
CA LEU A 416 -3.18 22.52 -33.19
C LEU A 416 -2.76 21.14 -32.67
N ALA A 417 -2.38 21.02 -31.39
CA ALA A 417 -2.04 19.73 -30.80
C ALA A 417 -3.24 18.77 -30.78
N ILE A 418 -4.44 19.26 -30.46
CA ILE A 418 -5.67 18.45 -30.51
C ILE A 418 -5.98 18.01 -31.94
N LEU A 419 -5.81 18.88 -32.93
CA LEU A 419 -6.00 18.53 -34.34
C LEU A 419 -5.03 17.44 -34.80
N LYS A 420 -3.75 17.51 -34.39
CA LYS A 420 -2.79 16.44 -34.65
C LYS A 420 -3.23 15.12 -34.02
N CYS A 421 -3.70 15.15 -32.78
CA CYS A 421 -4.22 13.97 -32.08
C CYS A 421 -5.42 13.37 -32.85
N LEU A 422 -6.38 14.19 -33.26
CA LEU A 422 -7.53 13.76 -34.06
C LEU A 422 -7.12 13.19 -35.43
N ALA A 423 -6.15 13.81 -36.10
CA ALA A 423 -5.60 13.31 -37.36
C ALA A 423 -4.93 11.95 -37.18
N TYR A 424 -4.16 11.78 -36.11
CA TYR A 424 -3.52 10.51 -35.76
C TYR A 424 -4.55 9.40 -35.50
N VAL A 425 -5.59 9.69 -34.72
CA VAL A 425 -6.70 8.75 -34.47
C VAL A 425 -7.38 8.32 -35.77
N LYS A 426 -7.60 9.26 -36.70
CA LYS A 426 -8.20 8.95 -38.01
C LYS A 426 -7.30 8.05 -38.87
N VAL A 427 -5.98 8.25 -38.81
CA VAL A 427 -5.02 7.37 -39.50
C VAL A 427 -5.01 5.97 -38.89
N LEU A 428 -5.08 5.86 -37.56
CA LEU A 428 -5.16 4.56 -36.87
C LEU A 428 -6.43 3.76 -37.19
N LEU A 429 -7.52 4.45 -37.56
CA LEU A 429 -8.79 3.84 -37.95
C LEU A 429 -8.84 3.41 -39.44
N LEU A 430 -7.78 3.64 -40.21
CA LEU A 430 -7.71 3.13 -41.59
C LEU A 430 -7.60 1.59 -41.55
N PRO A 431 -8.44 0.85 -42.30
CA PRO A 431 -8.41 -0.59 -42.29
C PRO A 431 -7.05 -1.11 -42.77
N LEU A 432 -6.29 -1.72 -41.86
CA LEU A 432 -5.11 -2.50 -42.21
C LEU A 432 -5.58 -3.81 -42.86
N PRO A 433 -4.94 -4.31 -43.93
CA PRO A 433 -5.46 -5.42 -44.73
C PRO A 433 -5.71 -6.75 -44.00
N ASN A 434 -5.35 -6.91 -42.71
CA ASN A 434 -5.36 -8.19 -41.99
C ASN A 434 -5.67 -8.11 -40.48
N ALA A 435 -6.38 -7.10 -39.95
CA ALA A 435 -6.61 -6.96 -38.51
C ALA A 435 -8.04 -7.32 -38.06
N ASN A 436 -8.24 -8.51 -37.47
CA ASN A 436 -9.51 -8.94 -36.85
C ASN A 436 -9.89 -8.19 -35.54
N ASN A 437 -9.28 -7.05 -35.25
CA ASN A 437 -9.42 -6.31 -33.98
C ASN A 437 -10.18 -4.98 -34.12
N ASP A 438 -10.98 -4.81 -35.18
CA ASP A 438 -11.62 -3.56 -35.54
C ASP A 438 -12.47 -2.96 -34.41
N HIS A 439 -13.29 -3.77 -33.74
CA HIS A 439 -14.30 -3.24 -32.80
C HIS A 439 -13.72 -2.57 -31.53
N MET A 440 -12.60 -3.08 -31.00
CA MET A 440 -11.92 -2.47 -29.85
C MET A 440 -11.12 -1.22 -30.23
N GLN A 441 -10.57 -1.20 -31.44
CA GLN A 441 -9.89 -0.02 -31.97
C GLN A 441 -10.87 1.11 -32.26
N THR A 442 -12.06 0.81 -32.80
CA THR A 442 -13.12 1.80 -33.03
C THR A 442 -13.58 2.46 -31.73
N LYS A 443 -13.90 1.68 -30.68
CA LYS A 443 -14.32 2.23 -29.38
C LYS A 443 -13.24 3.11 -28.73
N ALA A 444 -11.97 2.70 -28.82
CA ALA A 444 -10.87 3.47 -28.27
C ALA A 444 -10.66 4.80 -29.02
N ALA A 445 -10.80 4.78 -30.34
CA ALA A 445 -10.71 5.98 -31.16
C ALA A 445 -11.87 6.95 -30.88
N GLU A 446 -13.10 6.44 -30.80
CA GLU A 446 -14.28 7.22 -30.41
C GLU A 446 -14.08 7.90 -29.04
N HIS A 447 -13.51 7.18 -28.07
CA HIS A 447 -13.21 7.74 -26.77
C HIS A 447 -12.20 8.90 -26.84
N ILE A 448 -11.11 8.75 -27.58
CA ILE A 448 -10.11 9.83 -27.75
C ILE A 448 -10.73 11.02 -28.48
N THR A 449 -11.48 10.78 -29.57
CA THR A 449 -12.19 11.84 -30.30
C THR A 449 -13.14 12.61 -29.40
N ALA A 450 -13.90 11.92 -28.55
CA ALA A 450 -14.78 12.56 -27.57
C ALA A 450 -13.99 13.43 -26.57
N GLN A 451 -12.85 12.96 -26.08
CA GLN A 451 -11.98 13.74 -25.18
C GLN A 451 -11.40 14.97 -25.89
N CYS A 452 -10.95 14.85 -27.13
CA CYS A 452 -10.48 15.97 -27.95
C CYS A 452 -11.56 17.05 -28.13
N HIS A 453 -12.78 16.63 -28.50
CA HIS A 453 -13.91 17.54 -28.65
C HIS A 453 -14.30 18.22 -27.34
N ALA A 454 -14.30 17.49 -26.21
CA ALA A 454 -14.53 18.08 -24.89
C ALA A 454 -13.45 19.11 -24.52
N THR A 455 -12.18 18.84 -24.80
CA THR A 455 -11.08 19.78 -24.55
C THR A 455 -11.21 21.04 -25.41
N LEU A 456 -11.53 20.90 -26.71
CA LEU A 456 -11.75 22.05 -27.59
C LEU A 456 -12.92 22.90 -27.11
N TYR A 457 -14.00 22.28 -26.64
CA TYR A 457 -15.15 23.00 -26.10
C TYR A 457 -14.81 23.81 -24.85
N LEU A 458 -14.08 23.22 -23.91
CA LEU A 458 -13.61 23.95 -22.72
C LEU A 458 -12.70 25.12 -23.09
N LEU A 459 -11.82 24.94 -24.08
CA LEU A 459 -10.95 25.99 -24.57
C LEU A 459 -11.73 27.11 -25.30
N ASP A 460 -12.73 26.76 -26.09
CA ASP A 460 -13.61 27.72 -26.76
C ASP A 460 -14.35 28.58 -25.72
N GLN A 461 -14.90 27.96 -24.68
CA GLN A 461 -15.51 28.67 -23.56
C GLN A 461 -14.55 29.62 -22.84
N ALA A 462 -13.30 29.17 -22.59
CA ALA A 462 -12.29 29.99 -21.93
C ALA A 462 -11.79 31.16 -22.80
N THR A 463 -12.05 31.15 -24.12
CA THR A 463 -11.56 32.16 -25.08
C THR A 463 -12.65 32.97 -25.77
N ALA A 464 -13.93 32.63 -25.54
CA ALA A 464 -15.08 33.20 -26.24
C ALA A 464 -15.22 34.72 -26.09
N GLN A 465 -14.75 35.30 -24.99
CA GLN A 465 -14.88 36.74 -24.72
C GLN A 465 -13.76 37.58 -25.35
N GLU A 466 -12.60 37.00 -25.67
CA GLU A 466 -11.41 37.78 -26.07
C GLU A 466 -11.05 37.60 -27.54
N THR A 467 -10.97 36.36 -28.03
CA THR A 467 -10.28 36.10 -29.30
C THR A 467 -10.99 35.13 -30.24
N MET A 468 -11.97 34.33 -29.76
CA MET A 468 -12.54 33.22 -30.54
C MET A 468 -11.46 32.33 -31.19
N ALA A 469 -10.29 32.23 -30.55
CA ALA A 469 -9.07 31.72 -31.16
C ALA A 469 -9.24 30.29 -31.68
N VAL A 470 -9.96 29.44 -30.93
CA VAL A 470 -10.23 28.04 -31.33
C VAL A 470 -10.94 28.00 -32.69
N ARG A 471 -12.04 28.73 -32.84
CA ARG A 471 -12.83 28.77 -34.08
C ARG A 471 -12.04 29.35 -35.25
N VAL A 472 -11.25 30.39 -35.01
CA VAL A 472 -10.38 31.00 -36.03
C VAL A 472 -9.31 30.01 -36.49
N THR A 473 -8.62 29.34 -35.57
CA THR A 473 -7.59 28.34 -35.91
C THR A 473 -8.20 27.16 -36.68
N LEU A 474 -9.36 26.63 -36.26
CA LEU A 474 -10.06 25.57 -36.99
C LEU A 474 -10.40 25.98 -38.43
N GLN A 475 -10.90 27.20 -38.64
CA GLN A 475 -11.20 27.72 -39.96
C GLN A 475 -9.93 27.89 -40.81
N HIS A 476 -8.87 28.43 -40.21
CA HIS A 476 -7.60 28.63 -40.91
C HIS A 476 -6.99 27.31 -41.39
N VAL A 477 -6.98 26.29 -40.53
CA VAL A 477 -6.46 24.95 -40.87
C VAL A 477 -7.34 24.27 -41.93
N ALA A 478 -8.67 24.37 -41.83
CA ALA A 478 -9.58 23.80 -42.82
C ALA A 478 -9.35 24.37 -44.23
N VAL A 479 -9.12 25.68 -44.33
CA VAL A 479 -8.83 26.37 -45.60
C VAL A 479 -7.42 26.06 -46.10
N GLY A 480 -6.43 26.07 -45.20
CA GLY A 480 -5.03 25.85 -45.56
C GLY A 480 -4.68 24.40 -45.88
N CYS A 481 -5.45 23.43 -45.35
CA CYS A 481 -5.20 22.01 -45.51
C CYS A 481 -6.51 21.23 -45.77
N PRO A 482 -6.93 21.06 -47.05
CA PRO A 482 -8.21 20.43 -47.39
C PRO A 482 -8.37 18.99 -46.88
N SER A 483 -7.28 18.26 -46.66
CA SER A 483 -7.31 16.90 -46.10
C SER A 483 -7.72 16.86 -44.62
N LEU A 484 -7.49 17.96 -43.88
CA LEU A 484 -7.89 18.12 -42.48
C LEU A 484 -9.25 18.82 -42.33
N ALA A 485 -9.82 19.37 -43.41
CA ALA A 485 -11.12 20.04 -43.38
C ALA A 485 -12.23 19.19 -42.73
N PRO A 486 -12.40 17.88 -43.05
CA PRO A 486 -13.44 17.08 -42.41
C PRO A 486 -13.29 16.96 -40.88
N ILE A 487 -12.06 16.95 -40.38
CA ILE A 487 -11.78 16.90 -38.93
C ILE A 487 -12.15 18.24 -38.29
N CYS A 488 -11.75 19.34 -38.93
CA CYS A 488 -12.06 20.69 -38.47
C CYS A 488 -13.57 20.95 -38.49
N ASP A 489 -14.27 20.49 -39.53
CA ASP A 489 -15.73 20.62 -39.68
C ASP A 489 -16.46 19.85 -38.59
N SER A 490 -16.06 18.61 -38.34
CA SER A 490 -16.62 17.79 -37.26
C SER A 490 -16.42 18.44 -35.88
N ALA A 491 -15.23 19.01 -35.62
CA ALA A 491 -14.96 19.69 -34.36
C ALA A 491 -15.81 20.96 -34.22
N ARG A 492 -15.95 21.77 -35.28
CA ARG A 492 -16.81 22.96 -35.27
C ARG A 492 -18.28 22.63 -35.05
N GLN A 493 -18.79 21.60 -35.74
CA GLN A 493 -20.16 21.13 -35.56
C GLN A 493 -20.41 20.75 -34.10
N TYR A 494 -19.49 20.02 -33.46
CA TYR A 494 -19.60 19.69 -32.04
C TYR A 494 -19.66 20.93 -31.13
N LEU A 495 -18.85 21.96 -31.41
CA LEU A 495 -18.88 23.21 -30.66
C LEU A 495 -20.23 23.93 -30.81
N ASP A 496 -20.78 23.95 -32.02
CA ASP A 496 -22.07 24.58 -32.31
C ASP A 496 -23.23 23.83 -31.65
N ASP A 497 -23.23 22.50 -31.71
CA ASP A 497 -24.22 21.64 -31.04
C ASP A 497 -24.22 21.87 -29.52
N LYS A 498 -23.04 22.00 -28.91
CA LYS A 498 -22.90 22.28 -27.48
C LYS A 498 -23.32 23.70 -27.11
N ALA A 499 -23.00 24.69 -27.94
CA ALA A 499 -23.45 26.07 -27.73
C ALA A 499 -24.98 26.18 -27.81
N ALA A 500 -25.60 25.50 -28.79
CA ALA A 500 -27.05 25.44 -28.93
C ALA A 500 -27.72 24.77 -27.72
N ALA A 501 -27.16 23.65 -27.23
CA ALA A 501 -27.66 22.96 -26.03
C ALA A 501 -27.50 23.80 -24.75
N ALA A 502 -26.46 24.63 -24.64
CA ALA A 502 -26.30 25.55 -23.51
C ALA A 502 -27.35 26.67 -23.55
N ALA A 503 -27.65 27.22 -24.73
CA ALA A 503 -28.66 28.26 -24.92
C ALA A 503 -30.09 27.76 -24.67
N SER A 504 -30.40 26.49 -24.98
CA SER A 504 -31.71 25.90 -24.68
C SER A 504 -31.95 25.59 -23.20
N ASN A 505 -30.88 25.52 -22.41
CA ASN A 505 -30.92 25.18 -20.99
C ASN A 505 -30.75 26.39 -20.05
N SER A 506 -30.59 27.61 -20.59
CA SER A 506 -30.62 28.84 -19.80
C SER A 506 -32.07 29.30 -19.60
N PRO A 507 -32.59 29.38 -18.35
CA PRO A 507 -33.95 29.81 -18.06
C PRO A 507 -34.22 31.29 -18.39
#